data_AF-Q65UT7-F1
#
_entry.id   AF-Q65UT7-F1
#
_cell.length_a   1.000
_cell.length_b   1.000
_cell.length_c   1.000
_cell.angle_alpha   90.00
_cell.angle_beta   90.00
_cell.angle_gamma   90.00
#
_symmetry.space_group_name_H-M   'P 1'
#
loop_
_entity.id
_entity.type
_entity.pdbx_description
1 polymer ?
#
loop_
_entity_poly.entity_id
_entity_poly.type
_entity_poly.pdbx_seq_one_letter_code
_entity_poly.pdbx_strand_id
1 'polypeptide(L)'
;MGESKLAKIEHLIAEINKLHCYFTNDYFKLGKYQKIDFNNGLTKVPLEHILSYRLNLHESNNDYLYCADLYDIAYFYRVKTSESILDKIERFKQRSEG
;
A
#
# COMPACT_ATOMS: atom_id res chain seq x y z
N MET A 1 5.61 29.87 21.62
CA MET A 1 6.65 29.50 20.63
C MET A 1 6.10 28.28 19.89
N GLY A 2 5.70 28.41 18.63
CA GLY A 2 5.06 27.31 17.90
C GLY A 2 6.06 26.18 17.62
N GLU A 3 5.61 24.93 17.64
CA GLU A 3 6.43 23.79 17.23
C GLU A 3 6.99 24.00 15.82
N SER A 4 8.29 23.70 15.67
CA SER A 4 8.97 23.70 14.38
C SER A 4 8.30 22.71 13.41
N LYS A 5 8.34 23.02 12.10
CA LYS A 5 7.89 22.11 11.04
C LYS A 5 8.55 20.73 11.17
N LEU A 6 9.82 20.69 11.57
CA LEU A 6 10.54 19.44 11.81
C LEU A 6 9.93 18.64 12.96
N ALA A 7 9.68 19.28 14.10
CA ALA A 7 9.08 18.63 15.28
C ALA A 7 7.69 18.04 14.97
N LYS A 8 6.88 18.75 14.17
CA LYS A 8 5.57 18.26 13.71
C LYS A 8 5.70 17.03 12.81
N ILE A 9 6.68 17.02 11.91
CA ILE A 9 6.96 15.87 11.04
C ILE A 9 7.42 14.67 11.86
N GLU A 10 8.34 14.88 12.81
CA GLU A 10 8.83 13.82 13.70
C GLU A 10 7.70 13.22 14.54
N HIS A 11 6.80 14.07 15.07
CA HIS A 11 5.62 13.61 15.81
C HIS A 11 4.66 12.80 14.93
N LEU A 12 4.40 13.26 13.70
CA LEU A 12 3.57 12.53 12.74
C LEU A 12 4.16 11.14 12.43
N ILE A 13 5.47 11.06 12.19
CA ILE A 13 6.16 9.79 11.93
C ILE A 13 6.04 8.86 13.15
N ALA A 14 6.20 9.39 14.37
CA ALA A 14 6.07 8.60 15.59
C ALA A 14 4.66 8.01 15.77
N GLU A 15 3.61 8.79 15.51
CA GLU A 15 2.22 8.31 15.61
C GLU A 15 1.87 7.29 14.52
N ILE A 16 2.36 7.48 13.29
CA ILE A 16 2.22 6.48 12.21
C ILE A 16 2.88 5.16 12.62
N ASN A 17 4.11 5.22 13.11
CA ASN A 17 4.85 4.02 13.54
C ASN A 17 4.15 3.30 14.70
N LYS A 18 3.60 4.07 15.64
CA LYS A 18 2.83 3.54 16.78
C LYS A 18 1.56 2.83 16.31
N LEU A 19 0.81 3.43 15.39
CA LEU A 19 -0.37 2.82 14.78
C LEU A 19 -0.01 1.52 14.05
N HIS A 20 1.06 1.51 13.25
CA HIS A 20 1.55 0.30 12.60
C HIS A 20 1.93 -0.79 13.63
N CYS A 21 2.62 -0.43 14.71
CA CYS A 21 2.99 -1.37 15.76
C CYS A 21 1.76 -2.03 16.41
N TYR A 22 0.75 -1.23 16.76
CA TYR A 22 -0.50 -1.74 17.32
C TYR A 22 -1.25 -2.62 16.34
N PHE A 23 -1.39 -2.18 15.09
CA PHE A 23 -2.02 -2.97 14.04
C PHE A 23 -1.30 -4.31 13.86
N THR A 24 0.03 -4.31 13.75
CA THR A 24 0.81 -5.53 13.58
C THR A 24 0.62 -6.48 14.76
N ASN A 25 0.64 -5.96 15.99
CA ASN A 25 0.42 -6.78 17.19
C ASN A 25 -0.99 -7.39 17.20
N ASP A 26 -2.00 -6.56 16.95
CA ASP A 26 -3.41 -6.98 16.99
C ASP A 26 -3.75 -7.95 15.86
N TYR A 27 -3.23 -7.73 14.65
CA TYR A 27 -3.50 -8.54 13.46
C TYR A 27 -2.69 -9.83 13.43
N PHE A 28 -1.37 -9.77 13.65
CA PHE A 28 -0.51 -10.95 13.48
C PHE A 28 -0.37 -11.78 14.75
N LYS A 29 -0.26 -11.14 15.92
CA LYS A 29 0.08 -11.83 17.19
C LYS A 29 -1.14 -12.17 18.02
N LEU A 30 -2.01 -11.20 18.26
CA LEU A 30 -3.17 -11.37 19.16
C LEU A 30 -4.40 -11.95 18.47
N GLY A 31 -4.42 -11.99 17.13
CA GLY A 31 -5.53 -12.55 16.36
C GLY A 31 -6.86 -11.82 16.60
N LYS A 32 -6.82 -10.54 16.98
CA LYS A 32 -8.02 -9.74 17.26
C LYS A 32 -8.90 -9.54 16.03
N TYR A 33 -8.32 -9.67 14.84
CA TYR A 33 -9.01 -9.57 13.57
C TYR A 33 -9.03 -10.94 12.88
N GLN A 34 -10.13 -11.23 12.18
CA GLN A 34 -10.21 -12.39 11.31
C GLN A 34 -9.10 -12.31 10.26
N LYS A 35 -8.14 -13.23 10.32
CA LYS A 35 -7.10 -13.36 9.30
C LYS A 35 -7.78 -13.81 8.01
N ILE A 36 -7.72 -12.96 7.00
CA ILE A 36 -8.11 -13.36 5.64
C ILE A 36 -6.89 -14.11 5.10
N ASP A 37 -7.07 -15.40 4.83
CA ASP A 37 -6.01 -16.19 4.18
C ASP A 37 -5.84 -15.71 2.73
N PHE A 38 -4.75 -15.00 2.49
CA PHE A 38 -4.39 -14.44 1.19
C PHE A 38 -3.63 -15.42 0.29
N ASN A 39 -3.36 -16.66 0.72
CA ASN A 39 -2.74 -17.66 -0.17
C ASN A 39 -3.57 -17.83 -1.46
N ASN A 40 -4.90 -17.74 -1.32
CA ASN A 40 -5.86 -17.66 -2.41
C ASN A 40 -6.51 -16.28 -2.59
N GLY A 41 -5.92 -15.21 -2.05
CA GLY A 41 -6.55 -13.88 -1.99
C GLY A 41 -6.77 -13.26 -3.38
N LEU A 42 -5.82 -13.44 -4.29
CA LEU A 42 -5.91 -12.91 -5.66
C LEU A 42 -7.03 -13.56 -6.50
N THR A 43 -7.41 -14.81 -6.21
CA THR A 43 -8.51 -15.50 -6.91
C THR A 43 -9.87 -15.22 -6.28
N LYS A 44 -9.91 -14.88 -5.00
CA LYS A 44 -11.14 -14.59 -4.23
C LYS A 44 -11.55 -13.12 -4.24
N VAL A 45 -10.62 -12.20 -4.50
CA VAL A 45 -10.92 -10.77 -4.62
C VAL A 45 -11.37 -10.46 -6.04
N PRO A 46 -12.54 -9.84 -6.24
CA PRO A 46 -13.01 -9.42 -7.56
C PRO A 46 -11.98 -8.52 -8.26
N LEU A 47 -11.77 -8.79 -9.55
CA LEU A 47 -10.75 -8.10 -10.36
C LEU A 47 -10.98 -6.59 -10.38
N GLU A 48 -12.22 -6.15 -10.42
CA GLU A 48 -12.60 -4.74 -10.38
C GLU A 48 -12.04 -4.04 -9.13
N HIS A 49 -12.06 -4.69 -7.97
CA HIS A 49 -11.53 -4.10 -6.73
C HIS A 49 -10.01 -3.97 -6.78
N ILE A 50 -9.32 -4.93 -7.40
CA ILE A 50 -7.86 -4.89 -7.58
C ILE A 50 -7.48 -3.72 -8.50
N LEU A 51 -8.20 -3.57 -9.62
CA LEU A 51 -7.96 -2.50 -10.58
C LEU A 51 -8.31 -1.12 -10.00
N SER A 52 -9.45 -0.98 -9.32
CA SER A 52 -9.89 0.26 -8.68
C SER A 52 -8.94 0.68 -7.55
N TYR A 53 -8.55 -0.24 -6.67
CA TYR A 53 -7.58 0.07 -5.61
C TYR A 53 -6.27 0.57 -6.21
N ARG A 54 -5.81 -0.08 -7.28
CA ARG A 54 -4.58 0.29 -7.95
C ARG A 54 -4.67 1.66 -8.62
N LEU A 55 -5.76 1.96 -9.31
CA LEU A 55 -5.99 3.28 -9.91
C LEU A 55 -5.96 4.37 -8.83
N ASN A 56 -6.72 4.20 -7.76
CA ASN A 56 -6.80 5.17 -6.66
C ASN A 56 -5.43 5.38 -5.99
N LEU A 57 -4.65 4.31 -5.80
CA LEU A 57 -3.29 4.41 -5.26
C LEU A 57 -2.35 5.16 -6.21
N HIS A 58 -2.50 4.94 -7.53
CA HIS A 58 -1.71 5.67 -8.52
C HIS A 58 -2.01 7.16 -8.53
N GLU A 59 -3.29 7.52 -8.49
CA GLU A 59 -3.74 8.92 -8.42
C GLU A 59 -3.24 9.57 -7.13
N SER A 60 -3.43 8.92 -5.99
CA SER A 60 -2.98 9.43 -4.69
C SER A 60 -1.46 9.68 -4.65
N ASN A 61 -0.67 8.75 -5.20
CA ASN A 61 0.78 8.94 -5.29
C ASN A 61 1.15 10.06 -6.27
N ASN A 62 0.48 10.15 -7.42
CA ASN A 62 0.75 11.21 -8.39
C ASN A 62 0.43 12.59 -7.81
N ASP A 63 -0.69 12.75 -7.11
CA ASP A 63 -1.07 13.99 -6.44
C ASP A 63 -0.04 14.41 -5.39
N TYR A 64 0.47 13.44 -4.63
CA TYR A 64 1.55 13.68 -3.68
C TYR A 64 2.83 14.13 -4.40
N LEU A 65 3.26 13.39 -5.42
CA LEU A 65 4.49 13.69 -6.17
C LEU A 65 4.41 15.04 -6.90
N TYR A 66 3.22 15.43 -7.35
CA TYR A 66 2.98 16.73 -7.98
C TYR A 66 3.22 17.89 -6.99
N CYS A 67 2.83 17.71 -5.72
CA CYS A 67 2.98 18.71 -4.68
C CYS A 67 4.30 18.62 -3.90
N ALA A 68 5.04 17.50 -4.04
CA ALA A 68 6.26 17.25 -3.28
C ALA A 68 7.46 17.97 -3.92
N ASP A 69 8.26 18.64 -3.08
CA ASP A 69 9.55 19.21 -3.49
C ASP A 69 10.60 18.09 -3.54
N LEU A 70 10.80 17.53 -4.74
CA LEU A 70 11.69 16.40 -4.98
C LEU A 70 12.94 16.79 -5.80
N TYR A 71 13.25 18.08 -5.92
CA TYR A 71 14.25 18.58 -6.87
C TYR A 71 15.63 17.90 -6.74
N ASP A 72 16.04 17.57 -5.51
CA ASP A 72 17.34 16.94 -5.23
C ASP A 72 17.24 15.42 -4.93
N ILE A 73 16.07 14.81 -5.13
CA ILE A 73 15.85 13.38 -4.88
C ILE A 73 15.67 12.64 -6.20
N ALA A 74 16.64 11.79 -6.55
CA ALA A 74 16.50 10.86 -7.66
C ALA A 74 15.40 9.82 -7.34
N TYR A 75 14.18 10.05 -7.84
CA TYR A 75 13.04 9.18 -7.62
C TYR A 75 12.55 8.55 -8.93
N PHE A 76 12.35 7.24 -8.92
CA PHE A 76 11.81 6.48 -10.06
C PHE A 76 10.47 5.88 -9.69
N TYR A 77 9.39 6.47 -10.21
CA TYR A 77 8.06 5.92 -10.08
C TYR A 77 7.72 5.02 -11.27
N ARG A 78 7.44 3.74 -11.01
CA ARG A 78 7.04 2.80 -12.06
C ARG A 78 5.56 2.46 -11.96
N VAL A 79 4.83 2.84 -13.00
CA VAL A 79 3.44 2.41 -13.21
C VAL A 79 3.46 1.04 -13.88
N LYS A 80 2.75 0.05 -13.33
CA LYS A 80 2.31 -1.13 -14.10
C LYS A 80 1.03 -0.77 -14.85
N THR A 81 0.82 -1.33 -16.02
CA THR A 81 -0.45 -1.14 -16.73
C THR A 81 -1.48 -2.16 -16.23
N SER A 82 -2.76 -1.95 -16.55
CA SER A 82 -3.81 -2.91 -16.22
C SER A 82 -3.52 -4.28 -16.82
N GLU A 83 -2.99 -4.32 -18.05
CA GLU A 83 -2.59 -5.53 -18.76
C GLU A 83 -1.51 -6.30 -17.98
N SER A 84 -0.51 -5.61 -17.41
CA SER A 84 0.51 -6.24 -16.59
C SER A 84 -0.03 -6.84 -15.29
N ILE A 85 -1.13 -6.30 -14.74
CA ILE A 85 -1.81 -6.91 -13.58
C ILE A 85 -2.56 -8.16 -14.03
N LEU A 86 -3.35 -8.05 -15.10
CA LEU A 86 -4.15 -9.15 -15.64
C LEU A 86 -3.28 -10.37 -15.93
N ASP A 87 -2.17 -10.16 -16.63
CA ASP A 87 -1.16 -11.16 -16.95
C ASP A 87 -0.51 -11.77 -15.68
N LYS A 88 -0.35 -10.98 -14.60
CA LYS A 88 0.14 -11.50 -13.31
C LYS A 88 -0.90 -12.34 -12.58
N ILE A 89 -2.17 -11.94 -12.59
CA ILE A 89 -3.28 -12.71 -12.02
C ILE A 89 -3.42 -14.03 -12.76
N GLU A 90 -3.35 -14.00 -14.09
CA GLU A 90 -3.47 -15.18 -14.93
C GLU A 90 -2.34 -16.18 -14.65
N ARG A 91 -1.08 -15.72 -14.61
CA ARG A 91 0.05 -16.57 -14.19
C ARG A 91 -0.09 -17.12 -12.78
N PHE A 92 -0.71 -16.37 -11.87
CA PHE A 92 -0.94 -16.82 -10.50
C PHE A 92 -1.97 -17.95 -10.46
N LYS A 93 -3.08 -17.82 -11.21
CA LYS A 93 -4.09 -18.89 -11.38
C LYS A 93 -3.53 -20.18 -11.97
N GLN A 94 -2.54 -20.06 -12.87
CA GLN A 94 -1.93 -21.20 -13.55
C GLN A 94 -0.92 -21.98 -12.69
N ARG A 95 -0.51 -21.45 -11.53
CA ARG A 95 0.35 -22.18 -10.59
C ARG A 95 -0.55 -23.01 -9.68
N SER A 96 -0.41 -24.34 -9.75
CA SER A 96 -1.23 -25.34 -9.05
C SER A 96 -1.21 -25.29 -7.51
N GLU A 97 -0.57 -24.29 -6.90
CA GLU A 97 -0.46 -24.08 -5.46
C GLU A 97 -0.95 -22.66 -5.08
N GLY A 98 -2.21 -22.36 -5.40
CA GLY A 98 -2.94 -21.23 -4.82
C GLY A 98 -3.58 -21.59 -3.49
#